data_AF-A0A971R7P9-F1
#
_entry.id   AF-A0A971R7P9-F1
#
_cell.length_a   1.000
_cell.length_b   1.000
_cell.length_c   1.000
_cell.angle_alpha   90.00
_cell.angle_beta   90.00
_cell.angle_gamma   90.00
#
_symmetry.space_group_name_H-M   'P 1'
#
loop_
_entity.id
_entity.type
_entity.pdbx_description
1 polymer ?
#
loop_
_entity_poly.entity_id
_entity_poly.type
_entity_poly.pdbx_seq_one_letter_code
_entity_poly.pdbx_strand_id
1 'polypeptide(L)'
;MIWSHVWNRVALLAAGMLLGWNLPHYWAAPRDRRRDYALRLAIGALLGIALIVPLALANPASALVGLLVIAFCALVAYAGNARQLLKAPLEPPYLAPENRSSWTALTTIFLVSAGEPLTYDGPAPWAAYMRYRASRAQATPHWLVFARTCGRVRQAYAQMGGSSPAAAALQTLADDLHARLGEHAAIHVHTIWSANSLAGHLRRALADGCREIVLVPLGLEEAAQEQLREAATASRVREAGVAVRFTPNFDLSPWLGADDERLDQLWQGHTVAVPEGPGQALVANLAAVLDAHHLETR
;
A
#
# COMPACT_ATOMS: atom_id res chain seq x y z
N MET A 1 -28.61 -35.56 -25.81
CA MET A 1 -28.88 -35.24 -24.38
C MET A 1 -27.62 -35.09 -23.51
N ILE A 2 -26.40 -35.32 -24.02
CA ILE A 2 -25.14 -35.19 -23.25
C ILE A 2 -24.69 -33.70 -23.10
N TRP A 3 -25.01 -32.87 -24.08
CA TRP A 3 -24.60 -31.46 -24.11
C TRP A 3 -25.24 -30.59 -23.01
N SER A 4 -26.51 -30.81 -22.65
CA SER A 4 -27.18 -30.05 -21.58
C SER A 4 -26.56 -30.29 -20.19
N HIS A 5 -26.06 -31.50 -19.93
CA HIS A 5 -25.40 -31.83 -18.66
C HIS A 5 -24.01 -31.19 -18.51
N VAL A 6 -23.26 -31.04 -19.61
CA VAL A 6 -21.92 -30.42 -19.58
C VAL A 6 -22.04 -28.92 -19.34
N TRP A 7 -22.97 -28.23 -20.01
CA TRP A 7 -23.20 -26.79 -19.83
C TRP A 7 -23.61 -26.43 -18.40
N ASN A 8 -24.44 -27.25 -17.75
CA ASN A 8 -24.83 -27.03 -16.35
C ASN A 8 -23.61 -27.11 -15.40
N ARG A 9 -22.68 -28.04 -15.62
CA ARG A 9 -21.46 -28.16 -14.78
C ARG A 9 -20.52 -26.98 -14.95
N VAL A 10 -20.29 -26.55 -16.19
CA VAL A 10 -19.44 -25.38 -16.48
C VAL A 10 -20.05 -24.11 -15.87
N ALA A 11 -21.36 -23.93 -15.96
CA ALA A 11 -22.03 -22.77 -15.39
C ALA A 11 -21.96 -22.73 -13.85
N LEU A 12 -22.11 -23.88 -13.18
CA LEU A 12 -21.94 -23.98 -11.72
C LEU A 12 -20.50 -23.62 -11.29
N LEU A 13 -19.49 -24.13 -12.01
CA LEU A 13 -18.09 -23.79 -11.75
C LEU A 13 -17.82 -22.30 -12.01
N ALA A 14 -18.33 -21.74 -13.11
CA ALA A 14 -18.16 -20.33 -13.43
C ALA A 14 -18.81 -19.42 -12.36
N ALA A 15 -20.00 -19.77 -11.86
CA ALA A 15 -20.65 -19.03 -10.78
C ALA A 15 -19.83 -19.09 -9.48
N GLY A 16 -19.34 -20.27 -9.10
CA GLY A 16 -18.46 -20.44 -7.95
C GLY A 16 -17.15 -19.65 -8.08
N MET A 17 -16.49 -19.75 -9.24
CA MET A 17 -15.27 -19.02 -9.55
C MET A 17 -15.49 -17.50 -9.48
N LEU A 18 -16.58 -16.99 -10.07
CA LEU A 18 -16.89 -15.56 -10.04
C LEU A 18 -17.13 -15.06 -8.61
N LEU A 19 -17.83 -15.83 -7.78
CA LEU A 19 -18.02 -15.51 -6.36
C LEU A 19 -16.69 -15.51 -5.59
N GLY A 20 -15.96 -16.62 -5.65
CA GLY A 20 -14.73 -16.79 -4.90
C GLY A 20 -13.61 -15.84 -5.31
N TRP A 21 -13.50 -15.55 -6.60
CA TRP A 21 -12.51 -14.60 -7.14
C TRP A 21 -12.76 -13.18 -6.64
N ASN A 22 -14.01 -12.70 -6.68
CA ASN A 22 -14.30 -11.30 -6.37
C ASN A 22 -14.43 -11.02 -4.86
N LEU A 23 -14.71 -12.03 -4.03
CA LEU A 23 -14.92 -11.84 -2.60
C LEU A 23 -13.69 -11.24 -1.85
N PRO A 24 -12.45 -11.75 -2.00
CA PRO A 24 -11.30 -11.16 -1.31
C PRO A 24 -11.01 -9.74 -1.82
N HIS A 25 -11.22 -9.48 -3.12
CA HIS A 25 -11.10 -8.13 -3.68
C HIS A 25 -12.17 -7.18 -3.16
N TYR A 26 -13.41 -7.62 -2.97
CA TYR A 26 -14.45 -6.78 -2.37
C TYR A 26 -14.07 -6.30 -0.96
N TRP A 27 -13.45 -7.17 -0.17
CA TRP A 27 -13.00 -6.80 1.19
C TRP A 27 -11.79 -5.86 1.17
N ALA A 28 -10.82 -6.12 0.29
CA ALA A 28 -9.55 -5.41 0.23
C ALA A 28 -9.55 -4.18 -0.69
N ALA A 29 -10.54 -4.02 -1.57
CA ALA A 29 -10.54 -2.93 -2.55
C ALA A 29 -10.70 -1.55 -1.89
N PRO A 30 -10.10 -0.50 -2.50
CA PRO A 30 -10.42 0.87 -2.16
C PRO A 30 -11.90 1.20 -2.45
N ARG A 31 -12.37 2.33 -1.89
CA ARG A 31 -13.80 2.66 -1.82
C ARG A 31 -14.46 2.81 -3.20
N ASP A 32 -13.72 3.38 -4.14
CA ASP A 32 -14.08 3.60 -5.54
C ASP A 32 -14.35 2.30 -6.29
N ARG A 33 -13.48 1.29 -6.16
CA ARG A 33 -13.59 0.01 -6.89
C ARG A 33 -14.48 -1.03 -6.21
N ARG A 34 -14.88 -0.81 -4.96
CA ARG A 34 -15.68 -1.77 -4.20
C ARG A 34 -17.04 -2.05 -4.83
N ARG A 35 -17.67 -1.05 -5.45
CA ARG A 35 -18.97 -1.20 -6.12
C ARG A 35 -18.88 -2.20 -7.27
N ASP A 36 -17.81 -2.16 -8.04
CA ASP A 36 -17.60 -3.08 -9.18
C ASP A 36 -17.48 -4.53 -8.71
N TYR A 37 -16.72 -4.77 -7.63
CA TYR A 37 -16.61 -6.11 -7.05
C TYR A 37 -17.93 -6.58 -6.43
N ALA A 38 -18.70 -5.68 -5.81
CA ALA A 38 -20.01 -6.00 -5.27
C ALA A 38 -21.00 -6.41 -6.39
N LEU A 39 -20.98 -5.70 -7.52
CA LEU A 39 -21.79 -6.02 -8.69
C LEU A 39 -21.40 -7.38 -9.29
N ARG A 40 -20.09 -7.66 -9.43
CA ARG A 40 -19.62 -8.98 -9.90
C ARG A 40 -20.01 -10.12 -8.95
N LEU A 41 -19.95 -9.88 -7.64
CA LEU A 41 -20.46 -10.83 -6.63
C LEU A 41 -21.97 -11.06 -6.77
N ALA A 42 -22.74 -9.98 -6.95
CA ALA A 42 -24.19 -10.08 -7.14
C ALA A 42 -24.53 -10.88 -8.42
N ILE A 43 -23.83 -10.63 -9.53
CA ILE A 43 -23.98 -11.40 -10.76
C ILE A 43 -23.65 -12.88 -10.52
N GLY A 44 -22.53 -13.19 -9.87
CA GLY A 44 -22.17 -14.56 -9.53
C GLY A 44 -23.20 -15.27 -8.65
N ALA A 45 -23.76 -14.55 -7.67
CA ALA A 45 -24.80 -15.07 -6.81
C ALA A 45 -26.10 -15.33 -7.58
N LEU A 46 -26.53 -14.38 -8.41
CA LEU A 46 -27.74 -14.53 -9.24
C LEU A 46 -27.61 -15.68 -10.23
N LEU A 47 -26.46 -15.83 -10.89
CA LEU A 47 -26.17 -16.99 -11.75
C LEU A 47 -26.23 -18.31 -10.97
N GLY A 48 -25.62 -18.35 -9.79
CA GLY A 48 -25.68 -19.51 -8.91
C GLY A 48 -27.13 -19.87 -8.54
N ILE A 49 -27.94 -18.89 -8.11
CA ILE A 49 -29.35 -19.08 -7.76
C ILE A 49 -30.15 -19.57 -8.97
N ALA A 50 -29.97 -18.94 -10.13
CA ALA A 50 -30.68 -19.29 -11.37
C ALA A 50 -30.38 -20.74 -11.83
N LEU A 51 -29.20 -21.28 -11.51
CA LEU A 51 -28.85 -22.68 -11.78
C LEU A 51 -29.40 -23.64 -10.72
N ILE A 52 -29.40 -23.25 -9.45
CA ILE A 52 -29.79 -24.12 -8.33
C ILE A 52 -31.30 -24.26 -8.21
N VAL A 53 -32.09 -23.21 -8.44
CA VAL A 53 -33.55 -23.26 -8.29
C VAL A 53 -34.21 -24.29 -9.21
N PRO A 54 -33.92 -24.34 -10.52
CA PRO A 54 -34.49 -25.36 -11.41
C PRO A 54 -34.03 -26.78 -11.02
N LEU A 55 -32.78 -26.94 -10.59
CA LEU A 55 -32.28 -28.22 -10.08
C LEU A 55 -33.05 -28.67 -8.84
N ALA A 56 -33.39 -27.75 -7.94
CA ALA A 56 -34.11 -28.07 -6.71
C ALA A 56 -35.54 -28.49 -6.97
N LEU A 57 -36.20 -27.83 -7.93
CA LEU A 57 -37.56 -28.18 -8.36
C LEU A 57 -37.61 -29.57 -9.03
N ALA A 58 -36.57 -29.95 -9.77
CA ALA A 58 -36.50 -31.25 -10.43
C ALA A 58 -36.03 -32.38 -9.48
N ASN A 59 -34.99 -32.12 -8.68
CA ASN A 59 -34.42 -33.08 -7.74
C ASN A 59 -33.59 -32.36 -6.65
N PRO A 60 -34.04 -32.34 -5.38
CA PRO A 60 -33.34 -31.62 -4.31
C PRO A 60 -31.92 -32.16 -4.05
N ALA A 61 -31.67 -33.45 -4.25
CA ALA A 61 -30.32 -34.01 -4.11
C ALA A 61 -29.35 -33.46 -5.17
N SER A 62 -29.83 -33.24 -6.41
CA SER A 62 -29.02 -32.63 -7.48
C SER A 62 -28.70 -31.16 -7.19
N ALA A 63 -29.65 -30.44 -6.60
CA ALA A 63 -29.41 -29.06 -6.15
C ALA A 63 -28.37 -28.98 -5.04
N LEU A 64 -28.42 -29.89 -4.05
CA LEU A 64 -27.42 -29.96 -2.99
C LEU A 64 -26.02 -30.21 -3.55
N VAL A 65 -25.87 -31.18 -4.46
CA VAL A 65 -24.59 -31.44 -5.13
C VAL A 65 -24.12 -30.22 -5.92
N GLY A 66 -25.02 -29.55 -6.65
CA GLY A 66 -24.69 -28.33 -7.38
C GLY A 66 -24.21 -27.20 -6.46
N LEU A 67 -24.86 -27.01 -5.31
CA LEU A 67 -24.47 -26.02 -4.31
C LEU A 67 -23.09 -26.34 -3.72
N LEU A 68 -22.81 -27.60 -3.42
CA LEU A 68 -21.49 -28.04 -2.96
C LEU A 68 -20.40 -27.76 -4.01
N VAL A 69 -20.68 -27.99 -5.29
CA VAL A 69 -19.75 -27.66 -6.39
C VAL A 69 -19.47 -26.16 -6.46
N ILE A 70 -20.51 -25.32 -6.40
CA ILE A 70 -20.35 -23.85 -6.36
C ILE A 70 -19.51 -23.44 -5.15
N ALA A 71 -19.85 -23.93 -3.95
CA ALA A 71 -19.19 -23.56 -2.71
C ALA A 71 -17.72 -23.98 -2.70
N PHE A 72 -17.41 -25.19 -3.15
CA PHE A 72 -16.04 -25.69 -3.25
C PHE A 72 -15.23 -24.89 -4.27
N CYS A 73 -15.80 -24.61 -5.45
CA CYS A 73 -15.15 -23.80 -6.47
C CYS A 73 -14.88 -22.37 -5.97
N ALA A 74 -15.86 -21.76 -5.29
CA ALA A 74 -15.71 -20.45 -4.67
C ALA A 74 -14.62 -20.45 -3.58
N LEU A 75 -14.54 -21.52 -2.77
CA LEU A 75 -13.51 -21.65 -1.74
C LEU A 75 -12.11 -21.72 -2.35
N VAL A 76 -11.90 -22.54 -3.39
CA VAL A 76 -10.60 -22.67 -4.07
C VAL A 76 -10.20 -21.34 -4.74
N ALA A 77 -11.15 -20.69 -5.43
CA ALA A 77 -10.93 -19.39 -6.05
C ALA A 77 -10.59 -18.31 -5.01
N TYR A 78 -11.32 -18.29 -3.89
CA TYR A 78 -11.06 -17.39 -2.76
C TYR A 78 -9.66 -17.61 -2.22
N ALA A 79 -9.29 -18.88 -1.95
CA ALA A 79 -8.00 -19.24 -1.39
C ALA A 79 -6.84 -18.80 -2.31
N GLY A 80 -6.94 -19.08 -3.61
CA GLY A 80 -5.95 -18.65 -4.59
C GLY A 80 -5.74 -17.13 -4.58
N ASN A 81 -6.83 -16.36 -4.61
CA ASN A 81 -6.77 -14.90 -4.67
C ASN A 81 -6.36 -14.25 -3.35
N ALA A 82 -6.85 -14.74 -2.21
CA ALA A 82 -6.46 -14.24 -0.90
C ALA A 82 -4.95 -14.38 -0.68
N ARG A 83 -4.34 -15.48 -1.14
CA ARG A 83 -2.89 -15.68 -1.10
C ARG A 83 -2.15 -14.73 -2.05
N GLN A 84 -2.72 -14.43 -3.22
CA GLN A 84 -2.10 -13.49 -4.17
C GLN A 84 -2.04 -12.06 -3.62
N LEU A 85 -3.02 -11.62 -2.83
CA LEU A 85 -3.01 -10.29 -2.21
C LEU A 85 -1.80 -10.03 -1.30
N LEU A 86 -1.17 -11.09 -0.78
CA LEU A 86 0.01 -10.99 0.08
C LEU A 86 1.34 -11.09 -0.65
N LYS A 87 1.33 -11.50 -1.93
CA LYS A 87 2.56 -11.61 -2.70
C LYS A 87 3.16 -10.21 -2.87
N ALA A 88 4.47 -10.11 -2.70
CA ALA A 88 5.17 -8.92 -3.13
C ALA A 88 4.97 -8.75 -4.64
N PRO A 89 4.71 -7.52 -5.13
CA PRO A 89 4.71 -7.28 -6.56
C PRO A 89 6.07 -7.70 -7.12
N LEU A 90 6.06 -8.35 -8.28
CA LEU A 90 7.28 -8.64 -9.00
C LEU A 90 7.77 -7.33 -9.60
N GLU A 91 8.76 -6.70 -8.97
CA GLU A 91 9.42 -5.53 -9.54
C GLU A 91 10.53 -6.01 -10.48
N PRO A 92 10.40 -5.80 -11.81
CA PRO A 92 11.49 -6.10 -12.71
C PRO A 92 12.70 -5.22 -12.36
N PRO A 93 13.94 -5.72 -12.54
CA PRO A 93 15.12 -4.93 -12.28
C PRO A 93 15.10 -3.66 -13.14
N TYR A 94 15.46 -2.53 -12.53
CA TYR A 94 15.54 -1.28 -13.27
C TYR A 94 16.73 -1.29 -14.23
N LEU A 95 16.48 -0.90 -15.47
CA LEU A 95 17.54 -0.60 -16.44
C LEU A 95 18.30 0.66 -16.00
N ALA A 96 19.57 0.75 -16.37
CA ALA A 96 20.36 1.96 -16.17
C ALA A 96 19.60 3.13 -16.79
N PRO A 97 19.36 4.22 -16.04
CA PRO A 97 18.73 5.40 -16.62
C PRO A 97 19.68 6.05 -17.63
N GLU A 98 19.11 6.68 -18.66
CA GLU A 98 19.89 7.48 -19.62
C GLU A 98 20.45 8.73 -18.94
N ASN A 99 21.68 9.10 -19.31
CA ASN A 99 22.28 10.35 -18.87
C ASN A 99 21.51 11.54 -19.44
N ARG A 100 21.33 12.57 -18.61
CA ARG A 100 20.66 13.80 -19.04
C ARG A 100 21.63 14.85 -19.53
N SER A 101 21.17 15.61 -20.53
CA SER A 101 21.86 16.77 -21.09
C SER A 101 21.63 18.05 -20.27
N SER A 102 20.58 18.10 -19.44
CA SER A 102 20.22 19.27 -18.63
C SER A 102 19.72 18.86 -17.25
N TRP A 103 20.04 19.68 -16.25
CA TRP A 103 19.73 19.46 -14.84
C TRP A 103 18.98 20.65 -14.25
N THR A 104 18.06 20.39 -13.34
CA THR A 104 17.41 21.40 -12.51
C THR A 104 18.32 21.78 -11.35
N ALA A 105 18.28 23.06 -10.93
CA ALA A 105 18.94 23.51 -9.70
C ALA A 105 18.17 23.13 -8.42
N LEU A 106 16.98 22.52 -8.55
CA LEU A 106 16.13 22.10 -7.44
C LEU A 106 16.70 20.86 -6.74
N THR A 107 16.74 20.92 -5.41
CA THR A 107 17.02 19.78 -4.55
C THR A 107 15.73 19.07 -4.22
N THR A 108 15.64 17.77 -4.48
CA THR A 108 14.47 16.96 -4.12
C THR A 108 14.70 16.30 -2.76
N ILE A 109 13.82 16.55 -1.81
CA ILE A 109 13.90 16.03 -0.44
C ILE A 109 12.74 15.05 -0.24
N PHE A 110 13.06 13.80 0.11
CA PHE A 110 12.07 12.81 0.51
C PHE A 110 12.11 12.61 2.02
N LEU A 111 11.02 12.95 2.68
CA LEU A 111 10.75 12.60 4.07
C LEU A 111 10.20 11.17 4.10
N VAL A 112 10.98 10.20 4.59
CA VAL A 112 10.64 8.77 4.51
C VAL A 112 10.35 8.19 5.89
N SER A 113 9.09 7.80 6.13
CA SER A 113 8.65 7.17 7.38
C SER A 113 8.26 5.70 7.19
N ALA A 114 8.10 5.00 8.33
CA ALA A 114 7.46 3.70 8.40
C ALA A 114 5.99 3.82 8.82
N GLY A 115 5.40 5.02 8.69
CA GLY A 115 4.02 5.29 9.07
C GLY A 115 3.01 4.84 8.03
N GLU A 116 1.74 5.01 8.37
CA GLU A 116 0.63 4.64 7.51
C GLU A 116 0.52 5.53 6.24
N PRO A 117 -0.03 5.01 5.11
CA PRO A 117 -0.27 5.83 3.93
C PRO A 117 -1.34 6.89 4.18
N LEU A 118 -1.28 8.00 3.43
CA LEU A 118 -2.25 9.11 3.56
C LEU A 118 -3.69 8.63 3.38
N THR A 119 -3.95 7.78 2.39
CA THR A 119 -5.28 7.20 2.14
C THR A 119 -5.21 5.69 1.98
N TYR A 120 -6.36 5.04 2.09
CA TYR A 120 -6.48 3.61 1.82
C TYR A 120 -6.63 3.37 0.31
N ASP A 121 -5.52 3.06 -0.37
CA ASP A 121 -5.49 2.80 -1.83
C ASP A 121 -5.57 1.31 -2.21
N GLY A 122 -5.65 0.43 -1.21
CA GLY A 122 -5.77 -1.01 -1.40
C GLY A 122 -4.84 -1.82 -0.49
N PRO A 123 -4.68 -3.12 -0.78
CA PRO A 123 -4.03 -4.04 0.14
C PRO A 123 -2.49 -3.98 0.13
N ALA A 124 -1.86 -3.39 -0.89
CA ALA A 124 -0.42 -3.50 -1.08
C ALA A 124 0.41 -2.97 0.12
N PRO A 125 0.12 -1.78 0.68
CA PRO A 125 0.83 -1.31 1.88
C PRO A 125 0.66 -2.22 3.09
N TRP A 126 -0.56 -2.72 3.28
CA TRP A 126 -0.92 -3.59 4.39
C TRP A 126 -0.35 -5.00 4.23
N ALA A 127 -0.14 -5.46 2.99
CA ALA A 127 0.58 -6.69 2.70
C ALA A 127 2.08 -6.54 2.99
N ALA A 128 2.67 -5.38 2.67
CA ALA A 128 4.06 -5.07 3.03
C ALA A 128 4.23 -5.04 4.56
N TYR A 129 3.35 -4.34 5.26
CA TYR A 129 3.33 -4.34 6.73
C TYR A 129 3.16 -5.75 7.31
N MET A 130 2.25 -6.58 6.78
CA MET A 130 2.11 -7.97 7.24
C MET A 130 3.38 -8.80 7.06
N ARG A 131 4.08 -8.65 5.93
CA ARG A 131 5.36 -9.35 5.71
C ARG A 131 6.44 -8.86 6.66
N TYR A 132 6.49 -7.56 6.92
CA TYR A 132 7.37 -6.97 7.92
C TYR A 132 7.11 -7.57 9.31
N ARG A 133 5.85 -7.58 9.78
CA ARG A 133 5.49 -8.23 11.05
C ARG A 133 5.89 -9.70 11.10
N ALA A 134 5.66 -10.45 10.03
CA ALA A 134 6.05 -11.85 9.94
C ALA A 134 7.57 -12.04 10.04
N SER A 135 8.38 -11.18 9.41
CA SER A 135 9.85 -11.21 9.52
C SER A 135 10.36 -10.94 10.95
N ARG A 136 9.54 -10.29 11.79
CA ARG A 136 9.81 -10.04 13.21
C ARG A 136 9.20 -11.06 14.16
N ALA A 137 8.73 -12.19 13.62
CA ALA A 137 8.01 -13.21 14.40
C ALA A 137 6.81 -12.67 15.20
N GLN A 138 6.23 -11.54 14.79
CA GLN A 138 5.03 -11.00 15.40
C GLN A 138 3.78 -11.76 14.93
N ALA A 139 2.73 -11.71 15.74
CA ALA A 139 1.45 -12.33 15.38
C ALA A 139 0.87 -11.68 14.11
N THR A 140 0.62 -12.51 13.10
CA THR A 140 -0.05 -12.08 11.86
C THR A 140 -1.30 -12.94 11.62
N PRO A 141 -2.38 -12.37 11.07
CA PRO A 141 -3.56 -13.15 10.73
C PRO A 141 -3.22 -14.17 9.65
N HIS A 142 -3.93 -15.30 9.65
CA HIS A 142 -3.81 -16.26 8.57
C HIS A 142 -4.15 -15.60 7.22
N TRP A 143 -3.45 -15.98 6.16
CA TRP A 143 -3.58 -15.35 4.84
C TRP A 143 -5.02 -15.40 4.26
N LEU A 144 -5.81 -16.41 4.64
CA LEU A 144 -7.24 -16.48 4.27
C LEU A 144 -8.08 -15.34 4.84
N VAL A 145 -7.66 -14.70 5.93
CA VAL A 145 -8.41 -13.64 6.61
C VAL A 145 -7.86 -12.25 6.29
N PHE A 146 -6.68 -12.16 5.67
CA PHE A 146 -6.01 -10.89 5.34
C PHE A 146 -6.91 -9.89 4.60
N ALA A 147 -7.70 -10.36 3.63
CA ALA A 147 -8.63 -9.51 2.90
C ALA A 147 -9.66 -8.83 3.82
N ARG A 148 -10.15 -9.53 4.84
CA ARG A 148 -11.06 -8.95 5.85
C ARG A 148 -10.34 -7.96 6.74
N THR A 149 -9.08 -8.23 7.10
CA THR A 149 -8.24 -7.27 7.84
C THR A 149 -8.09 -5.96 7.08
N CYS A 150 -7.81 -6.03 5.78
CA CYS A 150 -7.80 -4.86 4.90
C CYS A 150 -9.14 -4.09 4.93
N GLY A 151 -10.26 -4.83 4.95
CA GLY A 151 -11.59 -4.24 5.11
C GLY A 151 -11.78 -3.48 6.43
N ARG A 152 -11.21 -3.97 7.55
CA ARG A 152 -11.23 -3.28 8.85
C ARG A 152 -10.39 -2.02 8.83
N VAL A 153 -9.18 -2.10 8.26
CA VAL A 153 -8.29 -0.94 8.11
C VAL A 153 -9.00 0.15 7.29
N ARG A 154 -9.60 -0.22 6.16
CA ARG A 154 -10.39 0.71 5.33
C ARG A 154 -11.53 1.37 6.11
N GLN A 155 -12.17 0.64 7.03
CA GLN A 155 -13.21 1.19 7.89
C GLN A 155 -12.63 2.21 8.89
N ALA A 156 -11.47 1.94 9.48
CA ALA A 156 -10.77 2.91 10.33
C ALA A 156 -10.45 4.20 9.56
N TYR A 157 -9.93 4.09 8.33
CA TYR A 157 -9.72 5.26 7.45
C TYR A 157 -11.03 6.03 7.20
N ALA A 158 -12.13 5.33 6.94
CA ALA A 158 -13.42 5.98 6.73
C ALA A 158 -13.92 6.72 7.99
N GLN A 159 -13.63 6.21 9.19
CA GLN A 159 -13.96 6.87 10.47
C GLN A 159 -13.09 8.12 10.72
N MET A 160 -11.87 8.15 10.19
CA MET A 160 -10.95 9.31 10.25
C MET A 160 -11.20 10.34 9.12
N GLY A 161 -12.33 10.25 8.40
CA GLY A 161 -12.64 11.16 7.30
C GLY A 161 -12.01 10.79 5.94
N GLY A 162 -11.40 9.61 5.84
CA GLY A 162 -10.82 9.07 4.61
C GLY A 162 -9.30 9.20 4.51
N SER A 163 -8.66 9.91 5.44
CA SER A 163 -7.22 10.12 5.49
C SER A 163 -6.62 9.74 6.85
N SER A 164 -5.36 9.32 6.88
CA SER A 164 -4.62 9.21 8.14
C SER A 164 -4.29 10.61 8.69
N PRO A 165 -4.62 10.89 9.96
CA PRO A 165 -4.23 12.14 10.61
C PRO A 165 -2.71 12.32 10.73
N ALA A 166 -1.95 11.26 11.01
CA ALA A 166 -0.49 11.36 11.12
C ALA A 166 0.16 11.60 9.76
N ALA A 167 -0.30 10.95 8.70
CA ALA A 167 0.19 11.20 7.35
C ALA A 167 -0.17 12.61 6.86
N ALA A 168 -1.36 13.13 7.21
CA ALA A 168 -1.74 14.50 6.92
C ALA A 168 -0.85 15.51 7.67
N ALA A 169 -0.53 15.24 8.94
CA ALA A 169 0.38 16.07 9.72
C ALA A 169 1.81 16.08 9.14
N LEU A 170 2.30 14.94 8.65
CA LEU A 170 3.57 14.87 7.91
C LEU A 170 3.54 15.72 6.63
N GLN A 171 2.40 15.79 5.94
CA GLN A 171 2.25 16.68 4.79
C GLN A 171 2.32 18.15 5.21
N THR A 172 1.66 18.54 6.31
CA THR A 172 1.79 19.89 6.88
C THR A 172 3.23 20.21 7.25
N LEU A 173 3.97 19.28 7.85
CA LEU A 173 5.40 19.45 8.13
C LEU A 173 6.20 19.68 6.84
N ALA A 174 5.91 18.94 5.77
CA ALA A 174 6.56 19.12 4.47
C ALA A 174 6.25 20.50 3.87
N ASP A 175 5.02 20.97 3.97
CA ASP A 175 4.60 22.28 3.48
C ASP A 175 5.29 23.42 4.27
N ASP A 176 5.38 23.30 5.60
CA ASP A 176 6.07 24.25 6.47
C ASP A 176 7.59 24.29 6.22
N LEU A 177 8.19 23.12 5.98
CA LEU A 177 9.60 23.04 5.58
C LEU A 177 9.84 23.68 4.21
N HIS A 178 8.93 23.47 3.25
CA HIS A 178 9.04 24.05 1.92
C HIS A 178 8.94 25.57 2.00
N ALA A 179 7.99 26.10 2.79
CA ALA A 179 7.87 27.53 3.04
C ALA A 179 9.14 28.14 3.67
N ARG A 180 9.88 27.36 4.46
CA ARG A 180 11.12 27.79 5.12
C ARG A 180 12.36 27.69 4.23
N LEU A 181 12.51 26.60 3.48
CA LEU A 181 13.66 26.36 2.59
C LEU A 181 13.54 27.11 1.26
N GLY A 182 12.33 27.54 0.89
CA GLY A 182 12.05 28.33 -0.30
C GLY A 182 12.00 27.50 -1.60
N GLU A 183 11.98 28.20 -2.72
CA GLU A 183 11.74 27.62 -4.05
C GLU A 183 12.84 26.68 -4.55
N HIS A 184 13.98 26.57 -3.85
CA HIS A 184 15.10 25.73 -4.24
C HIS A 184 14.94 24.26 -3.81
N ALA A 185 13.95 23.94 -2.98
CA ALA A 185 13.72 22.60 -2.46
C ALA A 185 12.31 22.10 -2.78
N ALA A 186 12.20 20.92 -3.39
CA ALA A 186 10.94 20.20 -3.56
C ALA A 186 10.84 19.10 -2.49
N ILE A 187 9.82 19.16 -1.63
CA ILE A 187 9.69 18.24 -0.50
C ILE A 187 8.54 17.26 -0.76
N HIS A 188 8.81 15.97 -0.55
CA HIS A 188 7.86 14.90 -0.74
C HIS A 188 7.81 13.99 0.48
N VAL A 189 6.61 13.64 0.94
CA VAL A 189 6.41 12.64 1.99
C VAL A 189 6.26 11.26 1.36
N HIS A 190 6.98 10.28 1.91
CA HIS A 190 6.91 8.90 1.46
C HIS A 190 6.85 7.95 2.66
N THR A 191 6.09 6.85 2.50
CA THR A 191 6.14 5.72 3.44
C THR A 191 6.77 4.53 2.74
N ILE A 192 7.61 3.79 3.44
CA ILE A 192 8.22 2.55 2.93
C ILE A 192 7.17 1.48 2.58
N TRP A 193 5.94 1.63 3.07
CA TRP A 193 4.83 0.73 2.76
C TRP A 193 4.09 1.10 1.46
N SER A 194 4.41 2.21 0.80
CA SER A 194 3.63 2.64 -0.38
C SER A 194 3.61 1.60 -1.50
N ALA A 195 2.50 1.56 -2.24
CA ALA A 195 2.36 0.71 -3.42
C ALA A 195 3.32 1.11 -4.56
N ASN A 196 3.73 2.38 -4.59
CA ASN A 196 4.78 2.86 -5.48
C ASN A 196 6.12 2.76 -4.74
N SER A 197 7.05 1.94 -5.23
CA SER A 197 8.36 1.84 -4.60
C SER A 197 9.09 3.18 -4.64
N LEU A 198 9.83 3.48 -3.57
CA LEU A 198 10.70 4.65 -3.49
C LEU A 198 11.63 4.74 -4.70
N ALA A 199 12.14 3.60 -5.18
CA ALA A 199 12.95 3.52 -6.39
C ALA A 199 12.26 4.15 -7.62
N GLY A 200 10.95 3.94 -7.77
CA GLY A 200 10.15 4.57 -8.82
C GLY A 200 9.98 6.08 -8.64
N HIS A 201 9.93 6.59 -7.40
CA HIS A 201 9.93 8.04 -7.12
C HIS A 201 11.28 8.68 -7.44
N LEU A 202 12.38 8.02 -7.07
CA LEU A 202 13.73 8.49 -7.37
C LEU A 202 13.98 8.58 -8.88
N ARG A 203 13.52 7.58 -9.65
CA ARG A 203 13.61 7.61 -11.11
C ARG A 203 12.74 8.69 -11.74
N ARG A 204 11.57 8.99 -11.15
CA ARG A 204 10.75 10.13 -11.58
C ARG A 204 11.45 11.45 -11.32
N ALA A 205 12.05 11.64 -10.14
CA ALA A 205 12.86 12.83 -9.85
C ALA A 205 14.01 13.00 -10.86
N LEU A 206 14.73 11.92 -11.19
CA LEU A 206 15.71 11.95 -12.29
C LEU A 206 15.06 12.31 -13.64
N ALA A 207 13.89 11.74 -13.95
CA ALA A 207 13.12 12.07 -15.15
C ALA A 207 12.56 13.51 -15.16
N ASP A 208 12.54 14.19 -14.02
CA ASP A 208 12.20 15.60 -13.90
C ASP A 208 13.45 16.50 -13.96
N GLY A 209 14.64 15.89 -14.00
CA GLY A 209 15.93 16.58 -14.16
C GLY A 209 16.63 16.88 -12.84
N CYS A 210 16.20 16.27 -11.74
CA CYS A 210 16.80 16.47 -10.43
C CYS A 210 18.19 15.85 -10.37
N ARG A 211 19.17 16.66 -9.95
CA ARG A 211 20.57 16.24 -9.80
C ARG A 211 20.92 15.88 -8.36
N GLU A 212 20.21 16.46 -7.40
CA GLU A 212 20.43 16.23 -5.97
C GLU A 212 19.16 15.73 -5.31
N ILE A 213 19.28 14.60 -4.61
CA ILE A 213 18.20 13.99 -3.84
C ILE A 213 18.69 13.78 -2.40
N VAL A 214 17.90 14.26 -1.44
CA VAL A 214 18.13 14.04 -0.01
C VAL A 214 17.04 13.12 0.52
N LEU A 215 17.44 12.00 1.12
CA LEU A 215 16.57 11.06 1.81
C LEU A 215 16.67 11.30 3.32
N VAL A 216 15.54 11.66 3.92
CA VAL A 216 15.42 11.97 5.34
C VAL A 216 14.64 10.84 6.02
N PRO A 217 15.31 9.91 6.71
CA PRO A 217 14.62 8.89 7.47
C PRO A 217 13.93 9.52 8.69
N LEU A 218 12.65 9.20 8.88
CA LEU A 218 11.80 9.71 9.96
C LEU A 218 11.40 8.56 10.88
N GLY A 219 12.03 8.47 12.05
CA GLY A 219 11.77 7.42 13.04
C GLY A 219 12.04 6.00 12.53
N LEU A 220 12.82 5.83 11.46
CA LEU A 220 13.06 4.52 10.86
C LEU A 220 14.01 3.70 11.71
N GLU A 221 13.61 2.47 12.03
CA GLU A 221 14.51 1.48 12.62
C GLU A 221 15.63 1.07 11.65
N GLU A 222 16.71 0.49 12.18
CA GLU A 222 17.90 0.12 11.39
C GLU A 222 17.58 -0.77 10.19
N ALA A 223 16.74 -1.80 10.37
CA ALA A 223 16.31 -2.67 9.28
C ALA A 223 15.53 -1.93 8.19
N ALA A 224 14.72 -0.93 8.57
CA ALA A 224 13.97 -0.10 7.62
C ALA A 224 14.88 0.92 6.92
N GLN A 225 15.90 1.44 7.61
CA GLN A 225 16.94 2.26 7.00
C GLN A 225 17.77 1.47 5.97
N GLU A 226 18.00 0.18 6.20
CA GLU A 226 18.67 -0.64 5.20
C GLU A 226 17.81 -0.85 3.96
N GLN A 227 16.51 -1.12 4.12
CA GLN A 227 15.56 -1.16 3.00
C GLN A 227 15.51 0.16 2.23
N LEU A 228 15.62 1.29 2.93
CA LEU A 228 15.71 2.61 2.31
C LEU A 228 16.97 2.74 1.42
N ARG A 229 18.12 2.26 1.88
CA ARG A 229 19.38 2.25 1.10
C ARG A 229 19.33 1.28 -0.07
N GLU A 230 18.75 0.09 0.13
CA GLU A 230 18.53 -0.89 -0.93
C GLU A 230 17.62 -0.32 -2.03
N ALA A 231 16.51 0.32 -1.66
CA ALA A 231 15.60 0.96 -2.61
C ALA A 231 16.29 2.08 -3.41
N ALA A 232 17.12 2.90 -2.74
CA ALA A 232 17.91 3.92 -3.41
C ALA A 232 18.92 3.31 -4.40
N THR A 233 19.57 2.21 -4.03
CA THR A 233 20.52 1.48 -4.89
C THR A 233 19.80 0.84 -6.08
N ALA A 234 18.68 0.15 -5.84
CA ALA A 234 17.87 -0.50 -6.86
C ALA A 234 17.34 0.48 -7.90
N SER A 235 17.14 1.76 -7.54
CA SER A 235 16.72 2.80 -8.48
C SER A 235 17.74 3.10 -9.59
N ARG A 236 19.03 2.84 -9.31
CA ARG A 236 20.19 3.12 -10.18
C ARG A 236 20.36 4.58 -10.59
N VAL A 237 19.70 5.53 -9.93
CA VAL A 237 19.78 6.97 -10.30
C VAL A 237 21.18 7.55 -10.12
N ARG A 238 21.98 6.99 -9.21
CA ARG A 238 23.39 7.35 -9.01
C ARG A 238 24.24 7.10 -10.26
N GLU A 239 23.90 6.08 -11.05
CA GLU A 239 24.62 5.75 -12.29
C GLU A 239 24.42 6.82 -13.37
N ALA A 240 23.32 7.57 -13.31
CA ALA A 240 23.06 8.71 -14.19
C ALA A 240 23.61 10.05 -13.65
N GLY A 241 24.43 10.00 -12.59
CA GLY A 241 25.05 11.20 -12.01
C GLY A 241 24.22 11.95 -10.97
N VAL A 242 23.12 11.36 -10.47
CA VAL A 242 22.35 11.93 -9.36
C VAL A 242 23.07 11.72 -8.03
N ALA A 243 23.28 12.79 -7.28
CA ALA A 243 23.76 12.73 -5.91
C ALA A 243 22.60 12.36 -4.98
N VAL A 244 22.64 11.15 -4.41
CA VAL A 244 21.65 10.71 -3.40
C VAL A 244 22.31 10.69 -2.03
N ARG A 245 21.81 11.52 -1.11
CA ARG A 245 22.31 11.67 0.25
C ARG A 245 21.31 11.13 1.26
N PHE A 246 21.81 10.68 2.40
CA PHE A 246 21.00 10.25 3.53
C PHE A 246 21.33 11.15 4.71
N THR A 247 20.33 11.72 5.35
CA THR A 247 20.51 12.42 6.62
C THR A 247 20.51 11.42 7.78
N PRO A 248 20.93 11.83 8.99
CA PRO A 248 20.62 11.11 10.21
C PRO A 248 19.11 10.87 10.35
N ASN A 249 18.75 9.77 11.01
CA ASN A 249 17.37 9.47 11.34
C ASN A 249 16.82 10.50 12.32
N PHE A 250 15.66 11.06 11.99
CA PHE A 250 15.00 12.08 12.78
C PHE A 250 13.82 11.45 13.52
N ASP A 251 13.85 11.42 14.84
CA ASP A 251 12.77 10.83 15.63
C ASP A 251 11.55 11.77 15.71
N LEU A 252 10.41 11.30 15.20
CA LEU A 252 9.12 11.99 15.27
C LEU A 252 8.19 11.41 16.33
N SER A 253 8.60 10.36 17.05
CA SER A 253 7.77 9.71 18.06
C SER A 253 7.28 10.64 19.19
N PRO A 254 8.02 11.70 19.62
CA PRO A 254 7.50 12.63 20.61
C PRO A 254 6.29 13.46 20.12
N TRP A 255 6.10 13.57 18.80
CA TRP A 255 5.02 14.34 18.19
C TRP A 255 3.90 13.45 17.64
N LEU A 256 4.26 12.42 16.87
CA LEU A 256 3.30 11.52 16.21
C LEU A 256 3.00 10.25 17.01
N GLY A 257 3.72 9.97 18.09
CA GLY A 257 3.75 8.65 18.73
C GLY A 257 4.56 7.62 17.92
N ALA A 258 4.60 6.38 18.39
CA ALA A 258 5.34 5.31 17.71
C ALA A 258 4.59 4.78 16.47
N ASP A 259 5.30 4.62 15.34
CA ASP A 259 4.74 4.13 14.07
C ASP A 259 4.08 2.76 14.23
N ASP A 260 4.74 1.81 14.90
CA ASP A 260 4.26 0.45 15.12
C ASP A 260 2.93 0.42 15.91
N GLU A 261 2.77 1.29 16.91
CA GLU A 261 1.54 1.37 17.70
C GLU A 261 0.36 1.88 16.86
N ARG A 262 0.59 2.93 16.05
CA ARG A 262 -0.45 3.47 15.17
C ARG A 262 -0.85 2.47 14.09
N LEU A 263 0.14 1.80 13.48
CA LEU A 263 -0.12 0.77 12.49
C LEU A 263 -0.88 -0.42 13.09
N ASP A 264 -0.57 -0.83 14.32
CA ASP A 264 -1.29 -1.90 15.01
C ASP A 264 -2.72 -1.50 15.39
N GLN A 265 -2.97 -0.24 15.77
CA GLN A 265 -4.33 0.28 15.94
C GLN A 265 -5.13 0.16 14.63
N LEU A 266 -4.57 0.66 13.51
CA LEU A 266 -5.23 0.56 12.20
C LEU A 266 -5.45 -0.89 11.78
N TRP A 267 -4.49 -1.77 12.03
CA TRP A 267 -4.56 -3.20 11.73
C TRP A 267 -5.72 -3.91 12.46
N GLN A 268 -6.01 -3.46 13.68
CA GLN A 268 -7.15 -3.91 14.48
C GLN A 268 -8.48 -3.26 14.06
N GLY A 269 -8.43 -2.20 13.25
CA GLY A 269 -9.59 -1.43 12.81
C GLY A 269 -9.94 -0.27 13.73
N HIS A 270 -9.02 0.17 14.58
CA HIS A 270 -9.16 1.35 15.43
C HIS A 270 -8.65 2.60 14.71
N THR A 271 -9.22 3.75 15.05
CA THR A 271 -8.75 5.05 14.58
C THR A 271 -7.50 5.48 15.33
N VAL A 272 -6.67 6.28 14.67
CA VAL A 272 -5.47 6.90 15.24
C VAL A 272 -5.81 8.30 15.71
N ALA A 273 -5.15 8.77 16.77
CA ALA A 273 -5.32 10.12 17.28
C ALA A 273 -4.87 11.18 16.25
N VAL A 274 -5.56 12.33 16.26
CA VAL A 274 -5.13 13.49 15.46
C VAL A 274 -4.00 14.18 16.22
N PRO A 275 -2.77 14.22 15.68
CA PRO A 275 -1.69 14.95 16.32
C PRO A 275 -1.98 16.46 16.25
N GLU A 276 -1.44 17.22 17.20
CA GLU A 276 -1.37 18.67 17.06
C GLU A 276 -0.50 19.06 15.86
N GLY A 277 -0.63 20.29 15.37
CA GLY A 277 0.22 20.78 14.27
C GLY A 277 1.71 20.70 14.60
N PRO A 278 2.60 20.61 13.59
CA PRO A 278 4.03 20.57 13.84
C PRO A 278 4.47 21.84 14.56
N GLY A 279 5.10 21.68 15.73
CA GLY A 279 5.63 22.82 16.47
C GLY A 279 6.75 23.51 15.69
N GLN A 280 6.86 24.85 15.78
CA GLN A 280 7.90 25.60 15.06
C GLN A 280 9.32 25.13 15.37
N ALA A 281 9.57 24.65 16.60
CA ALA A 281 10.85 24.08 16.99
C ALA A 281 11.20 22.80 16.20
N LEU A 282 10.21 21.95 15.92
CA LEU A 282 10.39 20.75 15.11
C LEU A 282 10.80 21.12 13.68
N VAL A 283 10.04 22.03 13.05
CA VAL A 283 10.33 22.54 11.70
C VAL A 283 11.72 23.16 11.64
N ALA A 284 12.08 23.96 12.65
CA ALA A 284 13.39 24.61 12.73
C ALA A 284 14.54 23.60 12.84
N ASN A 285 14.40 22.59 13.70
CA ASN A 285 15.42 21.57 13.91
C ASN A 285 15.63 20.74 12.64
N LEU A 286 14.54 20.34 11.97
CA LEU A 286 14.63 19.56 10.75
C LEU A 286 15.21 20.38 9.59
N ALA A 287 14.84 21.66 9.46
CA ALA A 287 15.46 22.57 8.49
C ALA A 287 16.97 22.73 8.74
N ALA A 288 17.39 22.85 10.00
CA ALA A 288 18.82 22.95 10.35
C ALA A 288 19.61 21.69 9.97
N VAL A 289 19.02 20.49 10.12
CA VAL A 289 19.62 19.23 9.66
C VAL A 289 19.79 19.21 8.14
N LEU A 290 18.81 19.74 7.41
CA LEU A 290 18.84 19.85 5.95
C LEU A 290 19.89 20.87 5.48
N ASP A 291 19.97 22.04 6.13
CA ASP A 291 20.92 23.10 5.81
C ASP A 291 22.37 22.69 6.09
N ALA A 292 22.62 22.02 7.22
CA ALA A 292 23.95 21.50 7.56
C ALA A 292 24.48 20.55 6.48
N HIS A 293 23.60 19.70 5.94
CA HIS A 293 23.96 18.80 4.83
C HIS A 293 24.08 19.47 3.48
N HIS A 294 23.48 20.66 3.29
CA HIS A 294 23.66 21.43 2.07
C HIS A 294 25.00 22.18 2.07
N LEU A 295 25.46 22.64 3.24
CA LEU A 295 26.67 23.45 3.41
C LEU A 295 27.98 22.66 3.34
N GLU A 296 28.01 21.37 3.66
CA GLU A 296 29.24 20.54 3.55
C GLU A 296 29.71 20.29 2.08
N THR A 297 29.06 20.90 1.09
CA THR A 297 29.34 20.63 -0.34
C THR A 297 29.41 21.84 -1.27
N ARG A 298 29.67 23.02 -0.71
CA ARG A 298 30.26 24.13 -1.49
C ARG A 298 31.75 24.26 -1.17
#